data_AF-A0A2K8M921-F1
#
_entry.id   AF-A0A2K8M921-F1
#
_cell.length_a   1.000
_cell.length_b   1.000
_cell.length_c   1.000
_cell.angle_alpha   90.00
_cell.angle_beta   90.00
_cell.angle_gamma   90.00
#
_symmetry.space_group_name_H-M   'P 1'
#
loop_
_entity.id
_entity.type
_entity.pdbx_description
1 polymer ?
#
loop_
_entity_poly.entity_id
_entity_poly.type
_entity_poly.pdbx_seq_one_letter_code
_entity_poly.pdbx_strand_id
1 'polypeptide(L)'
;MTAVKDANRQIARLQALQLHCMAGMRRRRSDPHELACEFAIALRITDTRAGAMLAAAEALAQRLPRTFRLMDQGKFDLYRAMKVTDGTSHLSDRHARMVDYLLEHRLEDKNPTQVRKATAYAATKIDPEGAMNRLAQRKSERRVNLQHQSEGISRLTVDNLSADKAAAAYLRVDKIARALKTGNEKRTLDQLRADVAIDLLLSGKGGVAEQTEVYLYVDLKTYLGLNDNPAELAGHGHIPAELARHIATGPDTTVRRVITDPLTGQVIEVGKFRYRPSIDVEEFVRVRDRECRQPGCPRPAHNCLTETTGSGPEDADSTLSYCLRHRRLKNRADWSYEVMPDGKLIVTTPTGEKAESAPPPLHDPQPTPEHPEEERLGA
;
A
#
# COMPACT_ATOMS: atom_id res chain seq x y z
N MET A 1 41.22 2.93 5.71
CA MET A 1 40.81 1.51 5.78
C MET A 1 41.21 0.84 7.12
N THR A 2 42.46 0.96 7.57
CA THR A 2 42.94 0.38 8.85
C THR A 2 42.13 0.86 10.06
N ALA A 3 41.90 2.17 10.21
CA ALA A 3 41.10 2.73 11.29
C ALA A 3 39.67 2.16 11.35
N VAL A 4 39.03 1.95 10.19
CA VAL A 4 37.69 1.33 10.11
C VAL A 4 37.72 -0.12 10.59
N LYS A 5 38.76 -0.88 10.22
CA LYS A 5 38.94 -2.27 10.68
C LYS A 5 39.18 -2.35 12.19
N ASP A 6 39.96 -1.43 12.74
CA ASP A 6 40.23 -1.40 14.19
C ASP A 6 39.01 -0.94 15.00
N ALA A 7 38.24 0.04 14.51
CA ALA A 7 36.96 0.41 15.09
C ALA A 7 35.99 -0.79 15.10
N ASN A 8 35.89 -1.53 13.99
CA ASN A 8 35.06 -2.73 13.93
C ASN A 8 35.51 -3.82 14.92
N ARG A 9 36.81 -4.00 15.12
CA ARG A 9 37.34 -4.91 16.14
C ARG A 9 36.94 -4.49 17.56
N GLN A 10 36.99 -3.20 17.87
CA GLN A 10 36.55 -2.67 19.16
C GLN A 10 35.04 -2.84 19.35
N ILE A 11 34.23 -2.56 18.33
CA ILE A 11 32.77 -2.78 18.35
C ILE A 11 32.46 -4.24 18.63
N ALA A 12 33.14 -5.18 17.95
CA ALA A 12 32.95 -6.61 18.17
C ALA A 12 33.24 -7.03 19.63
N ARG A 13 34.30 -6.48 20.25
CA ARG A 13 34.62 -6.75 21.67
C ARG A 13 33.59 -6.17 22.63
N LEU A 14 33.12 -4.95 22.38
CA LEU A 14 32.09 -4.31 23.19
C LEU A 14 30.74 -5.03 23.06
N GLN A 15 30.40 -5.49 21.87
CA GLN A 15 29.24 -6.36 21.65
C GLN A 15 29.40 -7.68 22.40
N ALA A 16 30.59 -8.29 22.39
CA ALA A 16 30.83 -9.51 23.15
C ALA A 16 30.61 -9.28 24.65
N LEU A 17 31.15 -8.20 25.20
CA LEU A 17 30.95 -7.80 26.60
C LEU A 17 29.46 -7.60 26.93
N GLN A 18 28.71 -6.91 26.07
CA GLN A 18 27.27 -6.73 26.24
C GLN A 18 26.54 -8.08 26.33
N LEU A 19 26.87 -9.03 25.44
CA LEU A 19 26.26 -10.36 25.44
C LEU A 19 26.67 -11.19 26.67
N HIS A 20 27.91 -11.06 27.17
CA HIS A 20 28.32 -11.70 28.42
C HIS A 20 27.48 -11.20 29.60
N CYS A 21 27.24 -9.89 29.69
CA CYS A 21 26.37 -9.30 30.70
C CYS A 21 24.93 -9.81 30.58
N MET A 22 24.37 -9.83 29.37
CA MET A 22 23.01 -10.35 29.12
C MET A 22 22.90 -11.83 29.51
N ALA A 23 23.85 -12.67 29.10
CA ALA A 23 23.89 -14.09 29.48
C ALA A 23 24.10 -14.29 30.99
N GLY A 24 24.81 -13.39 31.66
CA GLY A 24 24.96 -13.36 33.12
C GLY A 24 23.65 -13.04 33.84
N MET A 25 22.89 -12.06 33.36
CA MET A 25 21.57 -11.73 33.89
C MET A 25 20.56 -12.84 33.64
N ARG A 26 20.56 -13.43 32.45
CA ARG A 26 19.72 -14.59 32.08
C ARG A 26 19.88 -15.77 33.01
N ARG A 27 21.09 -16.03 33.54
CA ARG A 27 21.36 -17.10 34.51
C ARG A 27 20.73 -16.86 35.89
N ARG A 28 20.45 -15.60 36.25
CA ARG A 28 19.92 -15.22 37.57
C ARG A 28 18.40 -15.01 37.57
N ARG A 29 17.79 -14.91 36.40
CA ARG A 29 16.37 -14.60 36.19
C ARG A 29 15.68 -15.73 35.45
N SER A 30 14.47 -16.08 35.86
CA SER A 30 13.75 -17.24 35.33
C SER A 30 13.05 -16.94 33.99
N ASP A 31 12.46 -15.76 33.82
CA ASP A 31 11.65 -15.42 32.64
C ASP A 31 12.48 -14.70 31.54
N PRO A 32 12.69 -15.32 30.37
CA PRO A 32 13.39 -14.69 29.26
C PRO A 32 12.59 -13.59 28.56
N HIS A 33 11.25 -13.61 28.62
CA HIS A 33 10.41 -12.60 27.98
C HIS A 33 10.45 -11.28 28.75
N GLU A 34 10.24 -11.32 30.07
CA GLU A 34 10.37 -10.16 30.95
C GLU A 34 11.75 -9.49 30.79
N LEU A 35 12.81 -10.31 30.79
CA LEU A 35 14.18 -9.82 30.63
C LEU A 35 14.43 -9.19 29.25
N ALA A 36 13.81 -9.73 28.18
CA ALA A 36 13.89 -9.12 26.86
C ALA A 36 13.20 -7.75 26.83
N CYS A 37 12.05 -7.58 27.49
CA CYS A 37 11.38 -6.28 27.62
C CYS A 37 12.21 -5.27 28.42
N GLU A 38 12.84 -5.67 29.53
CA GLU A 38 13.77 -4.81 30.27
C GLU A 38 14.93 -4.31 29.37
N PHE A 39 15.52 -5.20 28.57
CA PHE A 39 16.57 -4.83 27.62
C PHE A 39 16.08 -3.96 26.47
N ALA A 40 14.87 -4.19 25.98
CA ALA A 40 14.26 -3.37 24.93
C ALA A 40 14.16 -1.90 25.38
N ILE A 41 13.68 -1.68 26.60
CA ILE A 41 13.59 -0.36 27.24
C ILE A 41 14.99 0.24 27.44
N ALA A 42 15.90 -0.50 28.08
CA ALA A 42 17.24 -0.01 28.41
C ALA A 42 18.09 0.36 27.17
N LEU A 43 17.94 -0.40 26.08
CA LEU A 43 18.71 -0.22 24.84
C LEU A 43 17.97 0.61 23.78
N ARG A 44 16.71 1.01 24.03
CA ARG A 44 15.83 1.70 23.08
C ARG A 44 15.69 0.95 21.75
N ILE A 45 15.36 -0.34 21.84
CA ILE A 45 15.14 -1.23 20.69
C ILE A 45 13.80 -1.96 20.84
N THR A 46 13.37 -2.66 19.80
CA THR A 46 12.15 -3.48 19.85
C THR A 46 12.35 -4.76 20.67
N ASP A 47 11.27 -5.26 21.28
CA ASP A 47 11.24 -6.52 22.04
C ASP A 47 11.78 -7.69 21.21
N THR A 48 11.40 -7.76 19.93
CA THR A 48 11.89 -8.78 18.99
C THR A 48 13.41 -8.75 18.86
N ARG A 49 14.00 -7.55 18.79
CA ARG A 49 15.46 -7.41 18.68
C ARG A 49 16.15 -7.75 20.00
N ALA A 50 15.61 -7.28 21.12
CA ALA A 50 16.14 -7.60 22.45
C ALA A 50 16.08 -9.11 22.73
N GLY A 51 14.96 -9.77 22.41
CA GLY A 51 14.79 -11.22 22.50
C GLY A 51 15.78 -11.98 21.62
N ALA A 52 16.02 -11.53 20.39
CA ALA A 52 17.03 -12.14 19.52
C ALA A 52 18.46 -11.99 20.08
N MET A 53 18.80 -10.83 20.66
CA MET A 53 20.09 -10.62 21.33
C MET A 53 20.25 -11.50 22.57
N LEU A 54 19.19 -11.64 23.38
CA LEU A 54 19.18 -12.52 24.55
C LEU A 54 19.35 -14.00 24.18
N ALA A 55 18.63 -14.47 23.16
CA ALA A 55 18.77 -15.82 22.64
C ALA A 55 20.17 -16.09 22.06
N ALA A 56 20.76 -15.09 21.38
CA ALA A 56 22.13 -15.18 20.90
C ALA A 56 23.14 -15.23 22.06
N ALA A 57 22.97 -14.39 23.10
CA ALA A 57 23.81 -14.38 24.29
C ALA A 57 23.80 -15.74 25.01
N GLU A 58 22.62 -16.33 25.20
CA GLU A 58 22.45 -17.65 25.83
C GLU A 58 23.14 -18.75 24.99
N ALA A 59 22.89 -18.76 23.68
CA ALA A 59 23.49 -19.74 22.77
C ALA A 59 25.03 -19.63 22.72
N LEU A 60 25.57 -18.41 22.62
CA LEU A 60 27.01 -18.16 22.59
C LEU A 60 27.70 -18.57 23.88
N ALA A 61 27.08 -18.27 25.03
CA ALA A 61 27.64 -18.61 26.34
C ALA A 61 27.62 -20.12 26.65
N GLN A 62 26.57 -20.85 26.24
CA GLN A 62 26.37 -22.24 26.68
C GLN A 62 26.78 -23.30 25.65
N ARG A 63 26.58 -23.02 24.36
CA ARG A 63 26.72 -24.02 23.29
C ARG A 63 27.57 -23.60 22.10
N LEU A 64 27.96 -22.32 21.97
CA LEU A 64 28.85 -21.82 20.91
C LEU A 64 30.07 -21.02 21.45
N PRO A 65 30.83 -21.55 22.44
CA PRO A 65 31.89 -20.79 23.11
C PRO A 65 33.07 -20.40 22.21
N ARG A 66 33.36 -21.12 21.12
CA ARG A 66 34.44 -20.79 20.17
C ARG A 66 34.04 -19.61 19.29
N THR A 67 32.79 -19.57 18.83
CA THR A 67 32.22 -18.41 18.15
C THR A 67 32.26 -17.19 19.07
N PHE A 68 31.87 -17.35 20.34
CA PHE A 68 31.91 -16.24 21.31
C PHE A 68 33.34 -15.72 21.52
N ARG A 69 34.33 -16.61 21.63
CA ARG A 69 35.75 -16.26 21.75
C ARG A 69 36.27 -15.44 20.56
N LEU A 70 35.79 -15.69 19.35
CA LEU A 70 36.15 -14.86 18.19
C LEU A 70 35.62 -13.43 18.34
N MET A 71 34.45 -13.25 18.97
CA MET A 71 33.92 -11.92 19.30
C MET A 71 34.77 -11.24 20.37
N ASP A 72 35.15 -11.96 21.43
CA ASP A 72 36.04 -11.46 22.49
C ASP A 72 37.40 -10.99 21.92
N GLN A 73 37.88 -11.63 20.85
CA GLN A 73 39.11 -11.25 20.16
C GLN A 73 38.92 -10.06 19.20
N GLY A 74 37.69 -9.62 18.96
CA GLY A 74 37.33 -8.58 17.99
C GLY A 74 37.33 -9.05 16.53
N LYS A 75 37.40 -10.37 16.30
CA LYS A 75 37.47 -10.97 14.97
C LYS A 75 36.10 -11.22 14.34
N PHE A 76 35.06 -11.21 15.16
CA PHE A 76 33.70 -11.55 14.75
C PHE A 76 32.69 -10.64 15.45
N ASP A 77 31.81 -9.98 14.70
CA ASP A 77 30.78 -9.11 15.26
C ASP A 77 29.48 -9.87 15.55
N LEU A 78 28.58 -9.23 16.32
CA LEU A 78 27.29 -9.78 16.69
C LEU A 78 26.44 -10.16 15.46
N TYR A 79 26.43 -9.34 14.41
CA TYR A 79 25.56 -9.61 13.25
C TYR A 79 25.96 -10.90 12.54
N ARG A 80 27.26 -11.17 12.42
CA ARG A 80 27.77 -12.45 11.91
C ARG A 80 27.58 -13.60 12.91
N ALA A 81 27.79 -13.37 14.21
CA ALA A 81 27.54 -14.36 15.26
C ALA A 81 26.09 -14.85 15.28
N MET A 82 25.13 -13.95 15.08
CA MET A 82 23.72 -14.31 14.99
C MET A 82 23.42 -15.30 13.85
N LYS A 83 24.18 -15.27 12.75
CA LYS A 83 24.01 -16.27 11.67
C LYS A 83 24.45 -17.67 12.09
N VAL A 84 25.36 -17.78 13.06
CA VAL A 84 25.73 -19.05 13.68
C VAL A 84 24.67 -19.49 14.69
N THR A 85 24.19 -18.57 15.55
CA THR A 85 23.18 -18.89 16.55
C THR A 85 21.85 -19.30 15.91
N ASP A 86 21.41 -18.58 14.89
CA ASP A 86 20.17 -18.90 14.14
C ASP A 86 20.29 -20.26 13.46
N GLY A 87 21.42 -20.51 12.79
CA GLY A 87 21.68 -21.75 12.05
C GLY A 87 21.87 -22.99 12.93
N THR A 88 22.10 -22.81 14.23
CA THR A 88 22.25 -23.90 15.21
C THR A 88 21.08 -23.98 16.20
N SER A 89 20.09 -23.09 16.09
CA SER A 89 18.95 -22.98 17.01
C SER A 89 18.22 -24.29 17.25
N HIS A 90 17.97 -25.05 16.19
CA HIS A 90 17.24 -26.32 16.21
C HIS A 90 18.08 -27.55 16.58
N LEU A 91 19.38 -27.39 16.79
CA LEU A 91 20.26 -28.50 17.15
C LEU A 91 20.23 -28.74 18.65
N SER A 92 20.43 -30.00 19.06
CA SER A 92 20.77 -30.30 20.45
C SER A 92 22.06 -29.59 20.85
N ASP A 93 22.25 -29.30 22.13
CA ASP A 93 23.44 -28.62 22.63
C ASP A 93 24.75 -29.33 22.25
N ARG A 94 24.71 -30.67 22.21
CA ARG A 94 25.83 -31.49 21.73
C ARG A 94 26.15 -31.19 20.27
N HIS A 95 25.16 -31.21 19.39
CA HIS A 95 25.34 -30.94 17.96
C HIS A 95 25.72 -29.48 17.70
N ALA A 96 25.16 -28.52 18.43
CA ALA A 96 25.55 -27.12 18.36
C ALA A 96 27.03 -26.91 18.72
N ARG A 97 27.51 -27.54 19.81
CA ARG A 97 28.94 -27.51 20.17
C ARG A 97 29.84 -28.16 19.12
N MET A 98 29.39 -29.22 18.46
CA MET A 98 30.12 -29.82 17.34
C MET A 98 30.18 -28.88 16.12
N VAL A 99 29.10 -28.15 15.82
CA VAL A 99 29.10 -27.12 14.77
C VAL A 99 30.08 -26.00 15.10
N ASP A 100 30.05 -25.50 16.34
CA ASP A 100 30.95 -24.46 16.83
C ASP A 100 32.43 -24.88 16.70
N TYR A 101 32.75 -26.13 17.05
CA TYR A 101 34.08 -26.72 16.83
C TYR A 101 34.50 -26.68 15.35
N LEU A 102 33.62 -27.11 14.43
CA LEU A 102 33.93 -27.16 13.00
C LEU A 102 34.09 -25.78 12.35
N LEU A 103 33.50 -24.74 12.94
CA LEU A 103 33.48 -23.40 12.37
C LEU A 103 34.62 -22.50 12.87
N GLU A 104 35.27 -22.80 14.00
CA GLU A 104 36.24 -21.91 14.66
C GLU A 104 37.25 -21.24 13.72
N HIS A 105 37.89 -22.01 12.84
CA HIS A 105 38.91 -21.49 11.91
C HIS A 105 38.36 -21.10 10.52
N ARG A 106 37.03 -21.05 10.38
CA ARG A 106 36.35 -20.80 9.08
C ARG A 106 35.55 -19.50 9.07
N LEU A 107 35.43 -18.78 10.19
CA LEU A 107 34.49 -17.67 10.31
C LEU A 107 35.10 -16.27 10.08
N GLU A 108 36.35 -16.04 10.47
CA GLU A 108 36.96 -14.70 10.59
C GLU A 108 36.80 -13.83 9.33
N ASP A 109 37.15 -14.37 8.16
CA ASP A 109 37.13 -13.63 6.89
C ASP A 109 35.82 -13.75 6.11
N LYS A 110 34.78 -14.36 6.70
CA LYS A 110 33.51 -14.58 6.02
C LYS A 110 32.54 -13.41 6.22
N ASN A 111 31.90 -13.00 5.14
CA ASN A 111 30.74 -12.12 5.21
C ASN A 111 29.51 -12.88 5.75
N PRO A 112 28.44 -12.18 6.20
CA PRO A 112 27.27 -12.82 6.81
C PRO A 112 26.61 -13.92 5.95
N THR A 113 26.58 -13.76 4.62
CA THR A 113 26.03 -14.76 3.70
C THR A 113 26.88 -16.02 3.67
N GLN A 114 28.21 -15.87 3.62
CA GLN A 114 29.15 -16.99 3.68
C GLN A 114 29.12 -17.70 5.03
N VAL A 115 28.99 -16.95 6.14
CA VAL A 115 28.80 -17.53 7.48
C VAL A 115 27.53 -18.39 7.51
N ARG A 116 26.38 -17.85 7.09
CA ARG A 116 25.12 -18.60 7.04
C ARG A 116 25.26 -19.92 6.26
N LYS A 117 25.91 -19.89 5.09
CA LYS A 117 26.15 -21.08 4.26
C LYS A 117 27.06 -22.09 4.98
N ALA A 118 28.15 -21.63 5.60
CA ALA A 118 29.08 -22.49 6.34
C ALA A 118 28.40 -23.16 7.54
N THR A 119 27.62 -22.40 8.31
CA THR A 119 26.83 -22.92 9.44
C THR A 119 25.79 -23.93 8.98
N ALA A 120 25.01 -23.62 7.94
CA ALA A 120 23.99 -24.54 7.41
C ALA A 120 24.61 -25.86 6.93
N TYR A 121 25.77 -25.80 6.26
CA TYR A 121 26.52 -26.98 5.86
C TYR A 121 26.98 -27.80 7.07
N ALA A 122 27.62 -27.16 8.07
CA ALA A 122 28.08 -27.84 9.27
C ALA A 122 26.93 -28.49 10.06
N ALA A 123 25.82 -27.78 10.22
CA ALA A 123 24.62 -28.27 10.89
C ALA A 123 24.02 -29.50 10.16
N THR A 124 23.89 -29.42 8.83
CA THR A 124 23.37 -30.54 8.02
C THR A 124 24.31 -31.74 8.05
N LYS A 125 25.63 -31.52 8.07
CA LYS A 125 26.63 -32.59 8.17
C LYS A 125 26.58 -33.31 9.52
N ILE A 126 26.33 -32.57 10.61
CA ILE A 126 26.28 -33.12 11.98
C ILE A 126 24.93 -33.79 12.28
N ASP A 127 23.84 -33.24 11.74
CA ASP A 127 22.48 -33.72 11.97
C ASP A 127 21.71 -33.90 10.63
N PRO A 128 22.06 -34.93 9.83
CA PRO A 128 21.39 -35.19 8.55
C PRO A 128 19.92 -35.58 8.73
N GLU A 129 19.60 -36.41 9.73
CA GLU A 129 18.23 -36.83 10.01
C GLU A 129 17.35 -35.66 10.45
N GLY A 130 17.82 -34.83 11.38
CA GLY A 130 17.10 -33.63 11.76
C GLY A 130 16.97 -32.64 10.60
N ALA A 131 17.94 -32.57 9.68
CA ALA A 131 17.81 -31.77 8.46
C ALA A 131 16.67 -32.28 7.55
N MET A 132 16.54 -33.60 7.41
CA MET A 132 15.44 -34.22 6.66
C MET A 132 14.08 -33.99 7.33
N ASN A 133 13.99 -34.15 8.65
CA ASN A 133 12.76 -33.89 9.41
C ASN A 133 12.33 -32.43 9.30
N ARG A 134 13.27 -31.48 9.41
CA ARG A 134 13.00 -30.04 9.22
C ARG A 134 12.55 -29.71 7.81
N LEU A 135 13.14 -30.36 6.80
CA LEU A 135 12.70 -30.19 5.41
C LEU A 135 11.26 -30.69 5.23
N ALA A 136 10.91 -31.84 5.80
CA ALA A 136 9.56 -32.39 5.76
C ALA A 136 8.55 -31.47 6.45
N GLN A 137 8.87 -30.96 7.64
CA GLN A 137 8.03 -30.02 8.39
C GLN A 137 7.85 -28.68 7.66
N ARG A 138 8.94 -28.04 7.18
CA ARG A 138 8.81 -26.79 6.41
C ARG A 138 7.97 -27.01 5.15
N LYS A 139 8.15 -28.15 4.49
CA LYS A 139 7.30 -28.55 3.36
C LYS A 139 5.82 -28.66 3.78
N SER A 140 5.47 -29.16 4.96
CA SER A 140 4.06 -29.19 5.38
C SER A 140 3.49 -27.79 5.67
N GLU A 141 4.33 -26.82 5.99
CA GLU A 141 3.98 -25.40 6.24
C GLU A 141 3.94 -24.55 4.95
N ARG A 142 3.83 -25.17 3.77
CA ARG A 142 3.64 -24.45 2.50
C ARG A 142 2.37 -23.61 2.56
N ARG A 143 2.49 -22.34 2.20
CA ARG A 143 1.37 -21.40 2.19
C ARG A 143 1.57 -20.33 1.14
N VAL A 144 0.47 -19.73 0.71
CA VAL A 144 0.46 -18.46 -0.01
C VAL A 144 0.26 -17.36 1.04
N ASN A 145 1.09 -16.31 1.00
CA ASN A 145 1.00 -15.17 1.89
C ASN A 145 0.71 -13.91 1.08
N LEU A 146 -0.34 -13.19 1.46
CA LEU A 146 -0.67 -11.87 0.93
C LEU A 146 -0.39 -10.84 2.04
N GLN A 147 0.51 -9.91 1.75
CA GLN A 147 0.84 -8.79 2.63
C GLN A 147 0.56 -7.49 1.90
N HIS A 148 -0.40 -6.71 2.38
CA HIS A 148 -0.63 -5.36 1.91
C HIS A 148 0.51 -4.44 2.39
N GLN A 149 1.01 -3.60 1.49
CA GLN A 149 2.02 -2.57 1.76
C GLN A 149 1.39 -1.18 1.61
N SER A 150 2.14 -0.12 1.92
CA SER A 150 1.71 1.25 1.66
C SER A 150 1.54 1.52 0.15
N GLU A 151 0.83 2.61 -0.18
CA GLU A 151 0.70 3.12 -1.55
C GLU A 151 -0.09 2.19 -2.49
N GLY A 152 -0.97 1.35 -1.94
CA GLY A 152 -1.84 0.48 -2.74
C GLY A 152 -1.13 -0.74 -3.34
N ILE A 153 0.14 -0.97 -2.99
CA ILE A 153 0.92 -2.10 -3.49
C ILE A 153 0.75 -3.30 -2.54
N SER A 154 0.71 -4.51 -3.07
CA SER A 154 0.67 -5.74 -2.26
C SER A 154 1.81 -6.69 -2.63
N ARG A 155 2.26 -7.47 -1.66
CA ARG A 155 3.23 -8.56 -1.83
C ARG A 155 2.49 -9.88 -1.74
N LEU A 156 2.56 -10.68 -2.80
CA LEU A 156 2.14 -12.07 -2.81
C LEU A 156 3.39 -12.96 -2.82
N THR A 157 3.54 -13.84 -1.84
CA THR A 157 4.60 -14.86 -1.81
C THR A 157 4.04 -16.25 -1.68
N VAL A 158 4.77 -17.23 -2.20
CA VAL A 158 4.51 -18.65 -1.94
C VAL A 158 5.69 -19.19 -1.14
N ASP A 159 5.43 -19.51 0.12
CA ASP A 159 6.44 -19.91 1.09
C ASP A 159 6.67 -21.43 1.05
N ASN A 160 7.90 -21.85 1.37
CA ASN A 160 8.29 -23.25 1.60
C ASN A 160 8.06 -24.22 0.42
N LEU A 161 8.04 -23.72 -0.82
CA LEU A 161 8.02 -24.57 -2.02
C LEU A 161 9.25 -25.49 -2.08
N SER A 162 9.07 -26.66 -2.68
CA SER A 162 10.22 -27.49 -3.04
C SER A 162 11.05 -26.80 -4.13
N ALA A 163 12.38 -26.88 -4.01
CA ALA A 163 13.29 -26.10 -4.85
C ALA A 163 13.11 -26.38 -6.36
N ASP A 164 12.81 -27.62 -6.72
CA ASP A 164 12.47 -28.07 -8.07
C ASP A 164 11.21 -27.37 -8.61
N LYS A 165 10.13 -27.33 -7.82
CA LYS A 165 8.88 -26.69 -8.21
C LYS A 165 9.01 -25.17 -8.30
N ALA A 166 9.72 -24.55 -7.37
CA ALA A 166 10.00 -23.12 -7.39
C ALA A 166 10.84 -22.72 -8.62
N ALA A 167 11.89 -23.50 -8.94
CA ALA A 167 12.72 -23.29 -10.11
C ALA A 167 11.93 -23.46 -11.41
N ALA A 168 11.13 -24.52 -11.52
CA ALA A 168 10.29 -24.76 -12.69
C ALA A 168 9.24 -23.64 -12.90
N ALA A 169 8.61 -23.17 -11.82
CA ALA A 169 7.67 -22.05 -11.88
C ALA A 169 8.36 -20.76 -12.35
N TYR A 170 9.51 -20.42 -11.76
CA TYR A 170 10.28 -19.24 -12.16
C TYR A 170 10.73 -19.32 -13.62
N LEU A 171 11.25 -20.47 -14.07
CA LEU A 171 11.66 -20.68 -15.47
C LEU A 171 10.51 -20.50 -16.45
N ARG A 172 9.30 -20.96 -16.10
CA ARG A 172 8.11 -20.76 -16.93
C ARG A 172 7.78 -19.27 -17.06
N VAL A 173 7.76 -18.53 -15.95
CA VAL A 173 7.52 -17.08 -15.94
C VAL A 173 8.59 -16.35 -16.74
N ASP A 174 9.87 -16.66 -16.50
CA ASP A 174 11.00 -16.03 -17.19
C ASP A 174 10.96 -16.27 -18.71
N LYS A 175 10.64 -17.49 -19.14
CA LYS A 175 10.54 -17.84 -20.55
C LYS A 175 9.47 -17.00 -21.27
N ILE A 176 8.29 -16.85 -20.67
CA ILE A 176 7.19 -16.06 -21.26
C ILE A 176 7.54 -14.57 -21.25
N ALA A 177 8.07 -14.05 -20.14
CA ALA A 177 8.48 -12.65 -20.03
C ALA A 177 9.55 -12.27 -21.08
N ARG A 178 10.54 -13.15 -21.32
CA ARG A 178 11.55 -12.94 -22.37
C ARG A 178 10.95 -12.95 -23.77
N ALA A 179 9.96 -13.79 -24.04
CA ALA A 179 9.28 -13.82 -25.33
C ALA A 179 8.48 -12.52 -25.60
N LEU A 180 7.95 -11.89 -24.55
CA LEU A 180 7.26 -10.60 -24.63
C LEU A 180 8.21 -9.41 -24.82
N LYS A 181 9.47 -9.52 -24.37
CA LYS A 181 10.47 -8.45 -24.42
C LYS A 181 11.02 -8.25 -25.84
N THR A 182 10.19 -7.64 -26.70
CA THR A 182 10.52 -7.26 -28.09
C THR A 182 11.03 -5.81 -28.17
N GLY A 183 11.46 -5.35 -29.35
CA GLY A 183 12.08 -4.02 -29.54
C GLY A 183 11.20 -2.83 -29.13
N ASN A 184 9.87 -2.96 -29.18
CA ASN A 184 8.92 -1.91 -28.80
C ASN A 184 8.45 -2.00 -27.34
N GLU A 185 8.84 -3.04 -26.61
CA GLU A 185 8.42 -3.26 -25.22
C GLU A 185 9.26 -2.41 -24.26
N LYS A 186 8.63 -1.38 -23.68
CA LYS A 186 9.28 -0.42 -22.77
C LYS A 186 9.43 -0.95 -21.34
N ARG A 187 8.57 -1.87 -20.89
CA ARG A 187 8.62 -2.45 -19.54
C ARG A 187 9.91 -3.22 -19.31
N THR A 188 10.43 -3.20 -18.08
CA THR A 188 11.61 -3.99 -17.71
C THR A 188 11.28 -5.49 -17.72
N LEU A 189 12.31 -6.33 -17.79
CA LEU A 189 12.09 -7.78 -17.74
C LEU A 189 11.47 -8.22 -16.40
N ASP A 190 11.74 -7.50 -15.31
CA ASP A 190 11.13 -7.77 -14.00
C ASP A 190 9.66 -7.36 -13.95
N GLN A 191 9.28 -6.24 -14.57
CA GLN A 191 7.86 -5.86 -14.73
C GLN A 191 7.11 -6.94 -15.53
N LEU A 192 7.67 -7.39 -16.65
CA LEU A 192 7.06 -8.46 -17.45
C LEU A 192 6.94 -9.79 -16.69
N ARG A 193 7.93 -10.16 -15.88
CA ARG A 193 7.84 -11.36 -15.03
C ARG A 193 6.74 -11.24 -13.98
N ALA A 194 6.55 -10.06 -13.39
CA ALA A 194 5.49 -9.82 -12.43
C ALA A 194 4.11 -9.95 -13.10
N ASP A 195 3.90 -9.28 -14.23
CA ASP A 195 2.66 -9.34 -15.01
C ASP A 195 2.32 -10.78 -15.42
N VAL A 196 3.29 -11.49 -16.02
CA VAL A 196 3.13 -12.90 -16.43
C VAL A 196 2.82 -13.82 -15.25
N ALA A 197 3.45 -13.60 -14.09
CA ALA A 197 3.20 -14.43 -12.91
C ALA A 197 1.75 -14.27 -12.43
N ILE A 198 1.22 -13.05 -12.40
CA ILE A 198 -0.17 -12.77 -12.00
C ILE A 198 -1.14 -13.27 -13.06
N ASP A 199 -0.88 -13.03 -14.35
CA ASP A 199 -1.71 -13.52 -15.45
C ASP A 199 -1.85 -15.05 -15.39
N LEU A 200 -0.76 -15.78 -15.13
CA LEU A 200 -0.80 -17.24 -15.00
C LEU A 200 -1.60 -17.72 -13.78
N LEU A 201 -1.65 -16.94 -12.70
CA LEU A 201 -2.46 -17.25 -11.51
C LEU A 201 -3.94 -16.96 -11.77
N LEU A 202 -4.27 -15.88 -12.49
CA LEU A 202 -5.65 -15.48 -12.80
C LEU A 202 -6.26 -16.26 -13.97
N SER A 203 -5.46 -16.68 -14.96
CA SER A 203 -5.92 -17.38 -16.18
C SER A 203 -5.80 -18.91 -16.12
N GLY A 204 -5.31 -19.46 -15.00
CA GLY A 204 -5.05 -20.89 -14.86
C GLY A 204 -6.30 -21.75 -15.06
N LYS A 205 -6.13 -22.95 -15.66
CA LYS A 205 -7.17 -24.00 -15.73
C LYS A 205 -7.46 -24.52 -14.30
N GLY A 206 -8.30 -23.80 -13.56
CA GLY A 206 -8.63 -24.12 -12.17
C GLY A 206 -9.83 -23.37 -11.57
N GLY A 207 -10.39 -22.38 -12.27
CA GLY A 207 -11.57 -21.64 -11.81
C GLY A 207 -11.98 -20.55 -12.79
N VAL A 208 -13.15 -19.95 -12.56
CA VAL A 208 -13.52 -18.65 -13.15
C VAL A 208 -12.52 -17.61 -12.64
N ALA A 209 -12.20 -16.58 -13.44
CA ALA A 209 -11.37 -15.48 -12.96
C ALA A 209 -11.97 -14.92 -11.66
N GLU A 210 -11.23 -15.02 -10.55
CA GLU A 210 -11.71 -14.57 -9.25
C GLU A 210 -11.70 -13.04 -9.21
N GLN A 211 -12.83 -12.45 -8.85
CA GLN A 211 -12.97 -11.03 -8.60
C GLN A 211 -12.94 -10.80 -7.08
N THR A 212 -12.06 -9.91 -6.62
CA THR A 212 -12.03 -9.48 -5.21
C THR A 212 -12.81 -8.19 -5.05
N GLU A 213 -13.69 -8.13 -4.05
CA GLU A 213 -14.30 -6.88 -3.59
C GLU A 213 -13.33 -6.13 -2.66
N VAL A 214 -13.05 -4.87 -2.97
CA VAL A 214 -12.31 -3.94 -2.09
C VAL A 214 -13.15 -2.70 -1.82
N TYR A 215 -13.01 -2.12 -0.62
CA TYR A 215 -13.70 -0.88 -0.24
C TYR A 215 -12.74 0.29 -0.36
N LEU A 216 -13.14 1.33 -1.10
CA LEU A 216 -12.42 2.58 -1.24
C LEU A 216 -13.20 3.70 -0.54
N TYR A 217 -12.58 4.34 0.44
CA TYR A 217 -13.09 5.51 1.14
C TYR A 217 -12.39 6.76 0.59
N VAL A 218 -13.15 7.61 -0.09
CA VAL A 218 -12.64 8.82 -0.73
C VAL A 218 -13.53 9.99 -0.36
N ASP A 219 -12.94 11.12 0.00
CA ASP A 219 -13.72 12.33 0.24
C ASP A 219 -14.30 12.85 -1.08
N LEU A 220 -15.46 13.50 -1.01
CA LEU A 220 -16.19 13.92 -2.21
C LEU A 220 -15.37 14.91 -3.06
N LYS A 221 -14.57 15.79 -2.45
CA LYS A 221 -13.74 16.75 -3.18
C LYS A 221 -12.61 16.02 -3.91
N THR A 222 -11.99 15.01 -3.30
CA THR A 222 -10.96 14.17 -3.95
C THR A 222 -11.54 13.39 -5.11
N TYR A 223 -12.72 12.80 -4.92
CA TYR A 223 -13.44 12.07 -5.95
C TYR A 223 -13.77 12.96 -7.16
N LEU A 224 -14.23 14.19 -6.92
CA LEU A 224 -14.56 15.18 -7.95
C LEU A 224 -13.32 15.89 -8.55
N GLY A 225 -12.11 15.61 -8.07
CA GLY A 225 -10.89 16.29 -8.52
C GLY A 225 -10.77 17.75 -8.05
N LEU A 226 -11.51 18.13 -7.00
CA LEU A 226 -11.48 19.45 -6.38
C LEU A 226 -10.37 19.59 -5.32
N ASN A 227 -9.74 18.48 -4.91
CA ASN A 227 -8.51 18.44 -4.13
C ASN A 227 -7.76 17.12 -4.38
N ASP A 228 -6.57 16.99 -3.79
CA ASP A 228 -5.73 15.79 -3.85
C ASP A 228 -5.45 15.20 -2.46
N ASN A 229 -6.46 15.22 -1.58
CA ASN A 229 -6.36 14.48 -0.32
C ASN A 229 -6.21 12.97 -0.60
N PRO A 230 -5.50 12.22 0.25
CA PRO A 230 -5.40 10.78 0.11
C PRO A 230 -6.76 10.09 0.37
N ALA A 231 -7.00 9.00 -0.34
CA ALA A 231 -8.13 8.10 -0.07
C ALA A 231 -7.65 6.89 0.74
N GLU A 232 -8.54 6.21 1.45
CA GLU A 232 -8.22 4.96 2.15
C GLU A 232 -8.78 3.76 1.38
N LEU A 233 -7.90 2.82 1.00
CA LEU A 233 -8.28 1.52 0.46
C LEU A 233 -8.28 0.49 1.60
N ALA A 234 -9.43 -0.09 1.91
CA ALA A 234 -9.60 -1.00 3.04
C ALA A 234 -8.62 -2.18 2.97
N GLY A 235 -7.84 -2.37 4.03
CA GLY A 235 -6.79 -3.39 4.10
C GLY A 235 -5.44 -2.98 3.48
N HIS A 236 -5.39 -1.88 2.71
CA HIS A 236 -4.20 -1.37 2.03
C HIS A 236 -3.72 -0.01 2.58
N GLY A 237 -4.57 0.71 3.32
CA GLY A 237 -4.25 2.02 3.89
C GLY A 237 -4.43 3.16 2.88
N HIS A 238 -3.72 4.26 3.09
CA HIS A 238 -3.89 5.47 2.28
C HIS A 238 -3.25 5.31 0.89
N ILE A 239 -3.98 5.70 -0.15
CA ILE A 239 -3.56 5.73 -1.55
C ILE A 239 -3.68 7.16 -2.12
N PRO A 240 -2.88 7.51 -3.14
CA PRO A 240 -2.97 8.81 -3.80
C PRO A 240 -4.35 9.05 -4.46
N ALA A 241 -4.76 10.32 -4.48
CA ALA A 241 -6.02 10.78 -5.06
C ALA A 241 -6.25 10.31 -6.50
N GLU A 242 -5.20 10.33 -7.34
CA GLU A 242 -5.28 9.89 -8.73
C GLU A 242 -5.62 8.40 -8.86
N LEU A 243 -4.96 7.54 -8.08
CA LEU A 243 -5.24 6.10 -8.06
C LEU A 243 -6.66 5.84 -7.54
N ALA A 244 -7.09 6.57 -6.51
CA ALA A 244 -8.44 6.49 -5.98
C ALA A 244 -9.49 6.82 -7.04
N ARG A 245 -9.30 7.91 -7.81
CA ARG A 245 -10.19 8.29 -8.92
C ARG A 245 -10.20 7.25 -10.04
N HIS A 246 -9.05 6.69 -10.38
CA HIS A 246 -8.95 5.63 -11.38
C HIS A 246 -9.74 4.37 -10.96
N ILE A 247 -9.61 3.93 -9.70
CA ILE A 247 -10.37 2.81 -9.16
C ILE A 247 -11.86 3.15 -9.10
N ALA A 248 -12.21 4.36 -8.64
CA ALA A 248 -13.60 4.78 -8.45
C ALA A 248 -14.40 4.87 -9.77
N THR A 249 -13.74 5.16 -10.89
CA THR A 249 -14.33 5.24 -12.23
C THR A 249 -14.23 3.93 -13.03
N GLY A 250 -13.69 2.87 -12.41
CA GLY A 250 -13.51 1.56 -13.03
C GLY A 250 -14.83 0.90 -13.47
N PRO A 251 -14.80 0.10 -14.56
CA PRO A 251 -15.99 -0.52 -15.13
C PRO A 251 -16.56 -1.68 -14.31
N ASP A 252 -16.00 -2.02 -13.16
CA ASP A 252 -16.58 -3.00 -12.23
C ASP A 252 -16.81 -2.37 -10.83
N THR A 253 -16.71 -1.04 -10.74
CA THR A 253 -16.84 -0.32 -9.47
C THR A 253 -18.28 0.11 -9.20
N THR A 254 -18.74 -0.14 -7.98
CA THR A 254 -20.01 0.40 -7.46
C THR A 254 -19.74 1.34 -6.30
N VAL A 255 -20.43 2.48 -6.28
CA VAL A 255 -20.26 3.52 -5.27
C VAL A 255 -21.43 3.49 -4.29
N ARG A 256 -21.14 3.81 -3.04
CA ARG A 256 -22.14 4.09 -2.00
C ARG A 256 -21.82 5.42 -1.36
N ARG A 257 -22.83 6.24 -1.14
CA ARG A 257 -22.68 7.49 -0.38
C ARG A 257 -22.47 7.15 1.09
N VAL A 258 -21.44 7.73 1.70
CA VAL A 258 -21.24 7.74 3.15
C VAL A 258 -21.33 9.19 3.60
N ILE A 259 -22.19 9.46 4.58
CA ILE A 259 -22.28 10.76 5.24
C ILE A 259 -21.47 10.67 6.53
N THR A 260 -20.53 11.57 6.69
CA THR A 260 -19.70 11.68 7.89
C THR A 260 -19.97 12.98 8.63
N ASP A 261 -19.71 12.96 9.94
CA ASP A 261 -19.65 14.15 10.77
C ASP A 261 -18.41 14.97 10.35
N PRO A 262 -18.56 16.25 9.97
CA PRO A 262 -17.46 17.05 9.46
C PRO A 262 -16.44 17.47 10.54
N LEU A 263 -16.79 17.41 11.82
CA LEU A 263 -15.91 17.77 12.94
C LEU A 263 -15.13 16.56 13.47
N THR A 264 -15.75 15.38 13.47
CA THR A 264 -15.15 14.17 14.05
C THR A 264 -14.70 13.14 13.04
N GLY A 265 -15.17 13.24 11.78
CA GLY A 265 -14.96 12.23 10.74
C GLY A 265 -15.76 10.94 10.94
N GLN A 266 -16.61 10.85 11.97
CA GLN A 266 -17.39 9.65 12.28
C GLN A 266 -18.50 9.41 11.24
N VAL A 267 -18.77 8.16 10.93
CA VAL A 267 -19.84 7.80 9.99
C VAL A 267 -21.21 8.04 10.63
N ILE A 268 -22.03 8.88 9.98
CA ILE A 268 -23.42 9.16 10.36
C ILE A 268 -24.37 8.22 9.62
N GLU A 269 -24.19 8.09 8.30
CA GLU A 269 -25.07 7.30 7.44
C GLU A 269 -24.28 6.60 6.33
N VAL A 270 -24.64 5.35 6.04
CA VAL A 270 -24.23 4.69 4.80
C VAL A 270 -25.46 4.49 3.94
N GLY A 271 -25.44 5.06 2.73
CA GLY A 271 -26.53 4.96 1.77
C GLY A 271 -26.92 3.51 1.49
N LYS A 272 -28.22 3.27 1.42
CA LYS A 272 -28.80 1.92 1.22
C LYS A 272 -28.54 1.37 -0.18
N PHE A 273 -28.47 2.23 -1.18
CA PHE A 273 -28.31 1.83 -2.58
C PHE A 273 -26.85 1.92 -3.02
N ARG A 274 -26.42 0.90 -3.75
CA ARG A 274 -25.21 0.93 -4.57
C ARG A 274 -25.60 1.48 -5.92
N TYR A 275 -24.84 2.42 -6.45
CA TYR A 275 -25.02 2.90 -7.82
C TYR A 275 -23.70 2.82 -8.57
N ARG A 276 -23.78 2.69 -9.87
CA ARG A 276 -22.64 2.90 -10.76
C ARG A 276 -22.73 4.34 -11.24
N PRO A 277 -21.68 5.16 -11.09
CA PRO A 277 -21.70 6.50 -11.67
C PRO A 277 -21.86 6.40 -13.19
N SER A 278 -23.09 6.52 -13.70
CA SER A 278 -23.36 6.91 -15.07
C SER A 278 -23.63 8.40 -15.05
N ILE A 279 -22.93 9.17 -15.89
CA ILE A 279 -23.30 10.57 -16.12
C ILE A 279 -24.60 10.52 -16.93
N ASP A 280 -25.74 10.40 -16.26
CA ASP A 280 -27.01 10.78 -16.86
C ASP A 280 -27.02 12.31 -16.89
N VAL A 281 -26.48 12.87 -17.98
CA VAL A 281 -26.39 14.32 -18.21
C VAL A 281 -27.78 14.96 -18.08
N GLU A 282 -28.83 14.26 -18.51
CA GLU A 282 -30.20 14.75 -18.44
C GLU A 282 -30.70 14.82 -16.98
N GLU A 283 -30.46 13.79 -16.17
CA GLU A 283 -30.79 13.82 -14.74
C GLU A 283 -30.00 14.91 -14.00
N PHE A 284 -28.70 15.02 -14.26
CA PHE A 284 -27.84 16.06 -13.68
C PHE A 284 -28.35 17.47 -14.00
N VAL A 285 -28.64 17.76 -15.27
CA VAL A 285 -29.13 19.07 -15.72
C VAL A 285 -30.48 19.41 -15.08
N ARG A 286 -31.37 18.43 -14.92
CA ARG A 286 -32.66 18.64 -14.25
C ARG A 286 -32.51 18.98 -12.77
N VAL A 287 -31.59 18.31 -12.06
CA VAL A 287 -31.29 18.60 -10.65
C VAL A 287 -30.65 19.98 -10.49
N ARG A 288 -29.70 20.34 -11.37
CA ARG A 288 -29.01 21.64 -11.35
C ARG A 288 -29.97 22.79 -11.64
N ASP A 289 -30.77 22.68 -12.69
CA ASP A 289 -31.56 23.81 -13.19
C ASP A 289 -32.81 24.07 -12.35
N ARG A 290 -33.40 23.02 -11.75
CA ARG A 290 -34.64 22.99 -10.94
C ARG A 290 -35.92 23.46 -11.64
N GLU A 291 -35.81 24.47 -12.49
CA GLU A 291 -36.86 25.09 -13.29
C GLU A 291 -36.39 25.36 -14.73
N CYS A 292 -37.30 25.82 -15.58
CA CYS A 292 -36.97 26.25 -16.93
C CYS A 292 -36.00 27.43 -16.89
N ARG A 293 -34.90 27.33 -17.65
CA ARG A 293 -33.82 28.32 -17.63
C ARG A 293 -34.17 29.67 -18.28
N GLN A 294 -35.31 29.77 -18.98
CA GLN A 294 -35.82 31.07 -19.43
C GLN A 294 -36.04 31.98 -18.21
N PRO A 295 -35.44 33.19 -18.17
CA PRO A 295 -35.61 34.13 -17.08
C PRO A 295 -37.08 34.35 -16.73
N GLY A 296 -37.43 34.18 -15.45
CA GLY A 296 -38.79 34.36 -14.93
C GLY A 296 -39.77 33.20 -15.16
N CYS A 297 -39.31 32.02 -15.62
CA CYS A 297 -40.19 30.86 -15.81
C CYS A 297 -40.17 29.89 -14.62
N PRO A 298 -41.25 29.77 -13.82
CA PRO A 298 -41.28 28.88 -12.66
C PRO A 298 -41.60 27.42 -13.02
N ARG A 299 -41.43 27.01 -14.29
CA ARG A 299 -41.82 25.66 -14.73
C ARG A 299 -40.80 24.66 -14.19
N PRO A 300 -41.17 23.66 -13.39
CA PRO A 300 -40.21 22.71 -12.83
C PRO A 300 -39.47 21.91 -13.91
N ALA A 301 -38.16 21.67 -13.72
CA ALA A 301 -37.28 21.01 -14.69
C ALA A 301 -37.70 19.57 -15.02
N HIS A 302 -38.38 18.86 -14.10
CA HIS A 302 -38.94 17.54 -14.38
C HIS A 302 -40.06 17.55 -15.44
N ASN A 303 -40.63 18.72 -15.75
CA ASN A 303 -41.60 18.94 -16.83
C ASN A 303 -40.99 19.67 -18.04
N CYS A 304 -39.66 19.71 -18.11
CA CYS A 304 -38.89 20.36 -19.16
C CYS A 304 -38.11 19.30 -19.95
N LEU A 305 -37.68 19.69 -21.15
CA LEU A 305 -36.74 18.93 -21.96
C LEU A 305 -35.35 19.51 -21.74
N THR A 306 -34.32 18.65 -21.73
CA THR A 306 -32.92 19.09 -21.73
C THR A 306 -32.44 19.28 -23.17
N GLU A 307 -31.81 20.41 -23.44
CA GLU A 307 -31.32 20.74 -24.77
C GLU A 307 -30.02 21.54 -24.69
N THR A 308 -29.04 21.15 -25.49
CA THR A 308 -27.78 21.88 -25.67
C THR A 308 -28.06 23.28 -26.23
N THR A 309 -27.43 24.29 -25.64
CA THR A 309 -27.54 25.69 -26.07
C THR A 309 -26.21 26.13 -26.66
N GLY A 310 -26.23 26.59 -27.92
CA GLY A 310 -25.02 26.93 -28.68
C GLY A 310 -24.40 25.74 -29.40
N SER A 311 -23.14 25.88 -29.82
CA SER A 311 -22.38 24.88 -30.56
C SER A 311 -21.40 24.05 -29.69
N GLY A 312 -21.64 24.02 -28.38
CA GLY A 312 -20.81 23.29 -27.42
C GLY A 312 -20.99 21.76 -27.51
N PRO A 313 -20.03 20.98 -26.96
CA PRO A 313 -20.19 19.52 -26.83
C PRO A 313 -21.42 19.16 -25.99
N GLU A 314 -22.08 18.02 -26.23
CA GLU A 314 -23.26 17.58 -25.43
C GLU A 314 -22.86 17.14 -24.02
N ASP A 315 -22.54 18.12 -23.17
CA ASP A 315 -22.14 17.94 -21.78
C ASP A 315 -23.08 18.67 -20.81
N ALA A 316 -22.83 18.49 -19.52
CA ALA A 316 -23.64 19.11 -18.48
C ALA A 316 -23.59 20.65 -18.54
N ASP A 317 -22.46 21.25 -18.91
CA ASP A 317 -22.24 22.70 -18.83
C ASP A 317 -22.97 23.47 -19.93
N SER A 318 -23.15 22.86 -21.11
CA SER A 318 -23.82 23.46 -22.26
C SER A 318 -25.30 23.05 -22.42
N THR A 319 -25.76 22.04 -21.67
CA THR A 319 -27.13 21.53 -21.71
C THR A 319 -28.01 22.21 -20.66
N LEU A 320 -29.18 22.72 -21.05
CA LEU A 320 -30.11 23.46 -20.18
C LEU A 320 -31.55 22.91 -20.25
N SER A 321 -32.33 23.11 -19.19
CA SER A 321 -33.74 22.71 -19.09
C SER A 321 -34.68 23.77 -19.67
N TYR A 322 -35.47 23.40 -20.69
CA TYR A 322 -36.50 24.27 -21.30
C TYR A 322 -37.88 23.63 -21.30
N CYS A 323 -38.90 24.39 -20.89
CA CYS A 323 -40.29 23.99 -21.12
C CYS A 323 -40.61 24.07 -22.62
N LEU A 324 -41.62 23.33 -23.09
CA LEU A 324 -42.00 23.33 -24.51
C LEU A 324 -42.25 24.74 -25.08
N ARG A 325 -42.81 25.65 -24.27
CA ARG A 325 -43.05 27.05 -24.67
C ARG A 325 -41.75 27.78 -24.96
N HIS A 326 -40.79 27.73 -24.04
CA HIS A 326 -39.53 28.47 -24.17
C HIS A 326 -38.50 27.78 -25.06
N ARG A 327 -38.61 26.46 -25.25
CA ARG A 327 -37.90 25.76 -26.31
C ARG A 327 -38.27 26.31 -27.69
N ARG A 328 -39.57 26.50 -27.95
CA ARG A 328 -40.05 27.11 -29.21
C ARG A 328 -39.58 28.56 -29.35
N LEU A 329 -39.55 29.31 -28.24
CA LEU A 329 -39.06 30.69 -28.21
C LEU A 329 -37.56 30.77 -28.53
N LYS A 330 -36.76 29.88 -27.93
CA LYS A 330 -35.31 29.74 -28.16
C LYS A 330 -34.96 29.53 -29.62
N ASN A 331 -35.78 28.77 -30.35
CA ASN A 331 -35.53 28.44 -31.75
C ASN A 331 -35.90 29.56 -32.74
N ARG A 332 -36.33 30.73 -32.27
CA ARG A 332 -36.58 31.87 -33.14
C ARG A 332 -35.30 32.66 -33.37
N ALA A 333 -35.08 33.10 -34.60
CA ALA A 333 -33.88 33.83 -35.00
C ALA A 333 -33.77 35.26 -34.41
N ASP A 334 -34.86 35.83 -33.92
CA ASP A 334 -34.91 37.17 -33.33
C ASP A 334 -34.58 37.20 -31.82
N TRP A 335 -34.31 36.04 -31.21
CA TRP A 335 -33.85 35.92 -29.83
C TRP A 335 -32.42 35.38 -29.77
N SER A 336 -31.63 35.84 -28.80
CA SER A 336 -30.26 35.35 -28.56
C SER A 336 -30.12 34.73 -27.19
N TYR A 337 -29.40 33.60 -27.12
CA TYR A 337 -29.16 32.81 -25.91
C TYR A 337 -27.67 32.48 -25.80
N GLU A 338 -27.02 32.95 -24.75
CA GLU A 338 -25.58 32.76 -24.50
C GLU A 338 -25.38 32.12 -23.13
N VAL A 339 -24.69 30.97 -23.10
CA VAL A 339 -24.32 30.28 -21.85
C VAL A 339 -22.88 30.63 -21.52
N MET A 340 -22.68 31.20 -20.35
CA MET A 340 -21.38 31.60 -19.83
C MET A 340 -20.67 30.40 -19.17
N PRO A 341 -19.33 30.41 -19.04
CA PRO A 341 -18.57 29.31 -18.43
C PRO A 341 -18.94 28.99 -16.97
N ASP A 342 -19.57 29.92 -16.26
CA ASP A 342 -20.07 29.75 -14.89
C ASP A 342 -21.49 29.14 -14.83
N GLY A 343 -22.05 28.73 -15.97
CA GLY A 343 -23.40 28.14 -16.10
C GLY A 343 -24.53 29.16 -16.13
N LYS A 344 -24.21 30.46 -16.18
CA LYS A 344 -25.18 31.55 -16.31
C LYS A 344 -25.70 31.65 -17.74
N LEU A 345 -27.02 31.75 -17.91
CA LEU A 345 -27.67 32.00 -19.19
C LEU A 345 -28.00 33.49 -19.31
N ILE A 346 -27.58 34.10 -20.42
CA ILE A 346 -27.98 35.45 -20.83
C ILE A 346 -28.93 35.31 -22.02
N VAL A 347 -30.14 35.85 -21.87
CA VAL A 347 -31.15 35.90 -22.93
C VAL A 347 -31.33 37.34 -23.38
N THR A 348 -31.21 37.58 -24.70
CA THR A 348 -31.48 38.89 -25.32
C THR A 348 -32.75 38.81 -26.15
N THR A 349 -33.69 39.72 -25.88
CA THR A 349 -34.97 39.85 -26.60
C THR A 349 -34.78 40.53 -27.97
N PRO A 350 -35.77 40.43 -28.89
CA PRO A 350 -35.74 41.14 -30.17
C PRO A 350 -35.65 42.67 -30.05
N THR A 351 -36.13 43.23 -28.94
CA THR A 351 -36.08 44.66 -28.64
C THR A 351 -34.79 45.10 -27.94
N GLY A 352 -33.87 44.17 -27.69
CA GLY A 352 -32.54 44.43 -27.11
C GLY A 352 -32.46 44.33 -25.59
N GLU A 353 -33.56 44.04 -24.89
CA GLU A 353 -33.55 43.81 -23.44
C GLU A 353 -32.79 42.52 -23.10
N LYS A 354 -32.00 42.55 -22.03
CA LYS A 354 -31.22 41.39 -21.53
C LYS A 354 -31.74 40.95 -20.17
N ALA A 355 -31.86 39.63 -20.00
CA ALA A 355 -32.21 39.01 -18.73
C ALA A 355 -31.33 37.79 -18.47
N GLU A 356 -31.07 37.53 -17.19
CA GLU A 356 -30.12 36.51 -16.77
C GLU A 356 -30.82 35.41 -15.98
N SER A 357 -30.30 34.19 -16.06
CA SER A 357 -30.70 33.06 -15.24
C SER A 357 -29.45 32.32 -14.78
N ALA A 358 -29.35 32.02 -13.48
CA ALA A 358 -28.27 31.20 -12.90
C ALA A 358 -28.90 30.04 -12.13
N PRO A 359 -28.29 28.84 -12.10
CA PRO A 359 -28.82 27.75 -11.31
C PRO A 359 -28.80 28.18 -9.84
N PRO A 360 -29.95 28.18 -9.14
CA PRO A 360 -29.97 28.60 -7.75
C PRO A 360 -29.18 27.58 -6.92
N PRO A 361 -28.40 28.02 -5.92
CA PRO A 361 -27.67 27.10 -5.07
C PRO A 361 -28.65 26.16 -4.35
N LEU A 362 -28.30 24.87 -4.25
CA LEU A 362 -29.14 23.87 -3.58
C LEU A 362 -29.17 24.08 -2.06
N HIS A 363 -28.11 24.69 -1.52
CA HIS A 363 -27.94 25.04 -0.11
C HIS A 363 -27.21 26.38 -0.02
N ASP A 364 -27.40 27.11 1.07
CA ASP A 364 -26.63 28.32 1.32
C ASP A 364 -25.13 28.00 1.23
N PRO A 365 -24.35 28.76 0.43
CA PRO A 365 -22.93 28.54 0.34
C PRO A 365 -22.34 28.69 1.75
N GLN A 366 -21.57 27.69 2.18
CA GLN A 366 -20.78 27.81 3.39
C GLN A 366 -19.88 29.05 3.22
N PRO A 367 -19.81 29.95 4.22
CA PRO A 367 -18.85 31.04 4.16
C PRO A 367 -17.47 30.42 3.97
N THR A 368 -16.72 30.94 3.00
CA THR A 368 -15.31 30.57 2.83
C THR A 368 -14.64 30.76 4.18
N PRO A 369 -13.93 29.77 4.74
CA PRO A 369 -13.18 29.98 5.96
C PRO A 369 -12.26 31.17 5.72
N GLU A 370 -12.46 32.26 6.46
CA GLU A 370 -11.49 33.33 6.51
C GLU A 370 -10.17 32.66 6.94
N HIS A 371 -9.16 32.71 6.07
CA HIS A 371 -7.81 32.28 6.44
C HIS A 371 -7.46 33.01 7.74
N PRO A 372 -7.19 32.31 8.86
CA PRO A 372 -6.67 32.99 10.04
C PRO A 372 -5.32 33.58 9.65
N GLU A 373 -5.22 34.89 9.78
CA GLU A 373 -4.07 35.74 9.50
C GLU A 373 -2.74 35.06 9.86
N GLU A 374 -1.91 34.76 8.86
CA GLU A 374 -0.47 34.49 9.00
C GLU A 374 0.30 35.78 9.40
N GLU A 375 -0.19 36.50 10.40
CA GLU A 375 0.41 37.75 10.87
C GLU A 375 0.77 37.68 12.35
N ARG A 376 1.46 36.61 12.77
CA ARG A 376 2.22 36.57 14.04
C ARG A 376 3.47 35.69 13.95
N LEU A 377 4.45 36.12 13.15
CA LEU A 377 5.88 35.83 13.37
C LEU A 377 6.70 36.84 12.56
N GLY A 378 6.78 38.05 13.09
CA GLY A 378 7.50 39.17 12.49
C GLY A 378 7.59 40.36 13.43
N ALA A 379 8.08 40.14 14.66
CA ALA A 379 8.68 41.17 15.53
C ALA A 379 9.53 40.49 16.61
#